data_AF-A0A7S2D1R6-F1
#
_entry.id   AF-A0A7S2D1R6-F1
#
_cell.length_a   1.000
_cell.length_b   1.000
_cell.length_c   1.000
_cell.angle_alpha   90.00
_cell.angle_beta   90.00
_cell.angle_gamma   90.00
#
_symmetry.space_group_name_H-M   'P 1'
#
loop_
_entity.id
_entity.type
_entity.pdbx_description
1 polymer ?
#
loop_
_entity_poly.entity_id
_entity_poly.type
_entity_poly.pdbx_seq_one_letter_code
_entity_poly.pdbx_strand_id
1 'polypeptide(L)'
;RNVGTDAASVLAALASLASGVGRPAEPAFDSNAIEERYVEVPTSKKGHLLGLRGQTIETVRQMSGVKKCHMMDKSGQGSWAGTISIQIVGTRQTVDRCVEMINSIVAGDHSCIGHASDALQVDPSKVNTLMGHRGQTVTLLKDLTGCYLDIQQGPQAGVPAGDARVFMAGPPDNVRKAKTVLGAFISLMDTLQVPADGSSGGGAGGLIQLLKGLTG
;
A
#
# COMPACT_ATOMS: atom_id res chain seq x y z
N ARG A 1 -60.26 8.29 -66.42
CA ARG A 1 -59.20 7.91 -67.38
C ARG A 1 -57.89 8.49 -66.84
N ASN A 2 -56.88 7.62 -66.67
CA ASN A 2 -55.49 7.84 -66.23
C ASN A 2 -55.24 8.29 -64.77
N VAL A 3 -54.61 7.46 -63.91
CA VAL A 3 -53.16 7.09 -63.81
C VAL A 3 -52.38 8.28 -63.25
N GLY A 4 -51.60 8.21 -62.17
CA GLY A 4 -51.21 7.15 -61.25
C GLY A 4 -50.15 7.82 -60.37
N THR A 5 -50.34 7.84 -59.05
CA THR A 5 -49.35 8.40 -58.11
C THR A 5 -48.77 7.26 -57.30
N ASP A 6 -47.79 6.66 -57.94
CA ASP A 6 -46.63 5.93 -57.46
C ASP A 6 -46.57 5.67 -55.94
N ALA A 7 -46.93 4.44 -55.56
CA ALA A 7 -46.58 3.82 -54.28
C ALA A 7 -45.05 3.64 -54.07
N ALA A 8 -44.22 4.21 -54.96
CA ALA A 8 -42.76 4.12 -54.92
C ALA A 8 -42.09 5.24 -54.09
N SER A 9 -42.77 6.35 -53.79
CA SER A 9 -42.15 7.46 -53.03
C SER A 9 -42.12 7.22 -51.51
N VAL A 10 -43.02 6.40 -50.97
CA VAL A 10 -43.11 6.12 -49.53
C VAL A 10 -42.13 5.04 -49.06
N LEU A 11 -41.60 4.21 -49.96
CA LEU A 11 -40.57 3.20 -49.63
C LEU A 11 -39.15 3.78 -49.61
N ALA A 12 -38.91 4.92 -50.27
CA ALA A 12 -37.61 5.58 -50.30
C ALA A 12 -37.29 6.34 -48.98
N ALA A 13 -38.30 6.67 -48.18
CA ALA A 13 -38.12 7.43 -46.93
C ALA A 13 -37.69 6.59 -45.72
N LEU A 14 -37.73 5.25 -45.80
CA LEU A 14 -37.33 4.36 -44.70
C LEU A 14 -35.89 3.82 -44.85
N ALA A 15 -35.22 4.07 -45.97
CA ALA A 15 -33.87 3.57 -46.24
C ALA A 15 -32.74 4.47 -45.70
N SER A 16 -33.04 5.70 -45.25
CA SER A 16 -32.02 6.68 -44.82
C SER A 16 -31.66 6.64 -43.32
N LEU A 17 -32.08 5.62 -42.58
CA LEU A 17 -31.73 5.47 -41.15
C LEU A 17 -30.55 4.50 -40.91
N ALA A 18 -29.90 4.01 -41.96
CA ALA A 18 -28.85 2.99 -41.85
C ALA A 18 -27.40 3.49 -42.03
N SER A 19 -27.15 4.79 -42.14
CA SER A 19 -25.79 5.32 -42.29
C SER A 19 -25.61 6.61 -41.50
N GLY A 20 -24.98 6.53 -40.33
CA GLY A 20 -24.74 7.73 -39.54
C GLY A 20 -24.11 7.59 -38.16
N VAL A 21 -23.52 6.44 -37.81
CA VAL A 21 -22.49 6.40 -36.77
C VAL A 21 -21.34 5.58 -37.31
N GLY A 22 -20.51 6.23 -38.13
CA GLY A 22 -19.11 5.88 -38.17
C GLY A 22 -18.59 6.08 -36.75
N ARG A 23 -18.61 4.99 -35.97
CA ARG A 23 -17.85 4.95 -34.73
C ARG A 23 -16.43 5.40 -35.09
N PRO A 24 -15.82 6.32 -34.33
CA PRO A 24 -14.39 6.58 -34.50
C PRO A 24 -13.73 5.21 -34.45
N ALA A 25 -12.87 4.95 -35.45
CA ALA A 25 -12.11 3.71 -35.59
C ALA A 25 -11.78 3.18 -34.19
N GLU A 26 -12.50 2.14 -33.76
CA GLU A 26 -12.08 1.41 -32.58
C GLU A 26 -10.67 0.95 -32.96
N PRO A 27 -9.63 1.42 -32.23
CA PRO A 27 -8.27 1.10 -32.60
C PRO A 27 -8.21 -0.41 -32.72
N ALA A 28 -7.65 -0.88 -33.83
CA ALA A 28 -7.30 -2.28 -33.99
C ALA A 28 -6.75 -2.77 -32.65
N PHE A 29 -7.32 -3.86 -32.11
CA PHE A 29 -6.79 -4.52 -30.93
C PHE A 29 -5.41 -5.08 -31.31
N ASP A 30 -4.41 -4.20 -31.38
CA ASP A 30 -3.02 -4.56 -31.19
C ASP A 30 -3.01 -5.29 -29.87
N SER A 31 -2.91 -6.62 -29.95
CA SER A 31 -2.94 -7.53 -28.80
C SER A 31 -1.70 -7.37 -27.90
N ASN A 32 -0.99 -6.24 -28.06
CA ASN A 32 0.20 -5.79 -27.35
C ASN A 32 0.18 -4.26 -27.13
N ALA A 33 -0.99 -3.61 -27.17
CA ALA A 33 -1.10 -2.19 -26.82
C ALA A 33 -0.83 -2.02 -25.32
N ILE A 34 0.28 -1.35 -25.03
CA ILE A 34 0.69 -1.01 -23.67
C ILE A 34 -0.07 0.28 -23.32
N GLU A 35 -1.00 0.18 -22.37
CA GLU A 35 -1.72 1.31 -21.82
C GLU A 35 -0.99 1.85 -20.57
N GLU A 36 -1.08 3.16 -20.38
CA GLU A 36 -0.63 3.84 -19.17
C GLU A 36 -1.82 4.27 -18.32
N ARG A 37 -1.74 4.05 -17.01
CA ARG A 37 -2.77 4.46 -16.05
C ARG A 37 -2.12 5.06 -14.82
N TYR A 38 -2.83 6.03 -14.24
CA TYR A 38 -2.39 6.76 -13.06
C TYR A 38 -3.36 6.49 -11.92
N VAL A 39 -2.80 6.11 -10.76
CA VAL A 39 -3.57 5.92 -9.52
C VAL A 39 -3.10 6.92 -8.50
N GLU A 40 -4.02 7.66 -7.91
CA GLU A 40 -3.72 8.62 -6.85
C GLU A 40 -3.91 7.96 -5.48
N VAL A 41 -2.86 7.96 -4.67
CA VAL A 41 -2.83 7.33 -3.35
C VAL A 41 -2.41 8.37 -2.31
N PRO A 42 -3.11 8.50 -1.17
CA PRO A 42 -2.69 9.42 -0.13
C PRO A 42 -1.31 9.06 0.44
N THR A 43 -0.48 10.06 0.71
CA THR A 43 0.87 9.89 1.30
C THR A 43 0.85 9.08 2.60
N SER A 44 -0.23 9.15 3.38
CA SER A 44 -0.40 8.36 4.61
C SER A 44 -0.34 6.86 4.38
N LYS A 45 -0.73 6.36 3.20
CA LYS A 45 -0.71 4.93 2.84
C LYS A 45 0.49 4.55 1.96
N LYS A 46 1.34 5.51 1.61
CA LYS A 46 2.55 5.26 0.79
C LYS A 46 3.53 4.32 1.47
N GLY A 47 3.66 4.42 2.79
CA GLY A 47 4.59 3.59 3.54
C GLY A 47 4.22 2.11 3.43
N HIS A 48 2.92 1.83 3.51
CA HIS A 48 2.38 0.48 3.34
C HIS A 48 2.66 -0.04 1.93
N LEU A 49 2.56 0.80 0.91
CA LEU A 49 2.75 0.40 -0.49
C LEU A 49 4.22 0.26 -0.91
N LEU A 50 5.09 1.13 -0.41
CA LEU A 50 6.54 1.06 -0.64
C LEU A 50 7.13 -0.17 0.08
N GLY A 51 6.69 -0.42 1.32
CA GLY A 51 7.28 -1.43 2.19
C GLY A 51 8.71 -1.10 2.61
N LEU A 52 9.40 -2.09 3.19
CA LEU A 52 10.81 -1.94 3.60
C LEU A 52 11.69 -1.81 2.36
N ARG A 53 12.35 -0.66 2.18
CA ARG A 53 13.26 -0.36 1.06
C ARG A 53 12.63 -0.50 -0.35
N GLY A 54 11.31 -0.36 -0.50
CA GLY A 54 10.66 -0.55 -1.81
C GLY A 54 10.33 -1.99 -2.16
N GLN A 55 10.52 -2.95 -1.24
CA GLN A 55 10.31 -4.37 -1.54
C GLN A 55 8.84 -4.68 -1.89
N THR A 56 7.87 -4.00 -1.27
CA THR A 56 6.44 -4.27 -1.51
C THR A 56 6.03 -3.83 -2.91
N ILE A 57 6.36 -2.59 -3.31
CA ILE A 57 6.07 -2.12 -4.67
C ILE A 57 6.79 -2.94 -5.73
N GLU A 58 8.00 -3.40 -5.44
CA GLU A 58 8.76 -4.26 -6.35
C GLU A 58 7.99 -5.58 -6.59
N THR A 59 7.50 -6.21 -5.52
CA THR A 59 6.67 -7.40 -5.61
C THR A 59 5.35 -7.13 -6.34
N VAL A 60 4.70 -5.97 -6.09
CA VAL A 60 3.48 -5.57 -6.82
C VAL A 60 3.73 -5.49 -8.31
N ARG A 61 4.85 -4.87 -8.73
CA ARG A 61 5.27 -4.80 -10.13
C ARG A 61 5.38 -6.19 -10.73
N GLN A 62 6.11 -7.06 -10.03
CA GLN A 62 6.44 -8.40 -10.48
C GLN A 62 5.19 -9.29 -10.57
N MET A 63 4.30 -9.22 -9.59
CA MET A 63 3.05 -9.99 -9.57
C MET A 63 2.01 -9.47 -10.55
N SER A 64 1.93 -8.15 -10.73
CA SER A 64 1.00 -7.55 -11.68
C SER A 64 1.46 -7.75 -13.12
N GLY A 65 2.75 -8.05 -13.34
CA GLY A 65 3.33 -8.26 -14.67
C GLY A 65 3.36 -6.98 -15.52
N VAL A 66 3.28 -5.80 -14.89
CA VAL A 66 3.29 -4.52 -15.58
C VAL A 66 4.69 -4.20 -16.08
N LYS A 67 4.81 -3.61 -17.28
CA LYS A 67 6.10 -3.25 -17.88
C LYS A 67 6.80 -2.12 -17.11
N LYS A 68 6.04 -1.22 -16.50
CA LYS A 68 6.58 -0.15 -15.64
C LYS A 68 5.59 0.14 -14.53
N CYS A 69 6.09 0.25 -13.30
CA CYS A 69 5.39 0.96 -12.24
C CYS A 69 6.36 2.00 -11.65
N HIS A 70 5.93 3.25 -11.60
CA HIS A 70 6.74 4.33 -11.04
C HIS A 70 5.86 5.18 -10.13
N MET A 71 6.27 5.33 -8.88
CA MET A 71 5.61 6.26 -7.98
C MET A 71 6.19 7.64 -8.21
N MET A 72 5.35 8.58 -8.61
CA MET A 72 5.70 9.98 -8.69
C MET A 72 5.00 10.71 -7.55
N ASP A 73 5.82 11.25 -6.66
CA ASP A 73 5.35 12.18 -5.66
C ASP A 73 5.06 13.51 -6.38
N LYS A 74 3.77 13.83 -6.56
CA LYS A 74 3.33 15.11 -7.13
C LYS A 74 3.34 16.22 -6.07
N SER A 75 4.23 16.17 -5.07
CA SER A 75 4.53 17.33 -4.22
C SER A 75 5.44 18.34 -4.94
N GLY A 76 5.08 18.71 -6.16
CA GLY A 76 5.56 19.92 -6.81
C GLY A 76 4.45 20.96 -6.71
N GLN A 77 4.69 22.02 -5.94
CA GLN A 77 3.84 23.22 -5.83
C GLN A 77 2.71 23.16 -4.77
N GLY A 78 3.09 23.36 -3.51
CA GLY A 78 2.38 24.28 -2.60
C GLY A 78 1.01 23.90 -2.04
N SER A 79 0.44 22.72 -2.32
CA SER A 79 -0.82 22.29 -1.70
C SER A 79 -0.60 21.15 -0.71
N TRP A 80 -0.98 21.41 0.54
CA TRP A 80 -0.96 20.53 1.73
C TRP A 80 -1.80 19.23 1.60
N ALA A 81 -2.19 18.84 0.38
CA ALA A 81 -2.93 17.62 0.07
C ALA A 81 -1.99 16.62 -0.61
N GLY A 82 -1.12 15.97 0.18
CA GLY A 82 -0.08 15.06 -0.31
C GLY A 82 -0.61 13.74 -0.87
N THR A 83 -1.07 13.74 -2.13
CA THR A 83 -1.32 12.52 -2.91
C THR A 83 -0.11 12.14 -3.76
N ILE A 84 0.15 10.86 -3.87
CA ILE A 84 1.19 10.25 -4.71
C ILE A 84 0.50 9.62 -5.91
N SER A 85 0.98 9.96 -7.09
CA SER A 85 0.50 9.35 -8.32
C SER A 85 1.39 8.17 -8.70
N ILE A 86 0.81 6.98 -8.80
CA ILE A 86 1.49 5.77 -9.26
C ILE A 86 1.19 5.64 -10.75
N GLN A 87 2.23 5.81 -11.57
CA GLN A 87 2.19 5.56 -13.00
C GLN A 87 2.39 4.06 -13.24
N ILE A 88 1.43 3.42 -13.89
CA ILE A 88 1.42 2.01 -14.23
C ILE A 88 1.37 1.92 -15.75
N VAL A 89 2.26 1.13 -16.33
CA VAL A 89 2.38 0.96 -17.78
C VAL A 89 2.41 -0.53 -18.06
N GLY A 90 1.43 -1.03 -18.81
CA GLY A 90 1.25 -2.46 -19.07
C GLY A 90 0.12 -2.72 -20.04
N THR A 91 -0.23 -3.98 -20.27
CA THR A 91 -1.46 -4.30 -21.02
C THR A 91 -2.70 -3.97 -20.19
N ARG A 92 -3.85 -3.73 -20.84
CA ARG A 92 -5.14 -3.48 -20.17
C ARG A 92 -5.39 -4.38 -18.95
N GLN A 93 -5.13 -5.67 -19.11
CA GLN A 93 -5.34 -6.70 -18.09
C GLN A 93 -4.34 -6.61 -16.92
N THR A 94 -3.06 -6.32 -17.21
CA THR A 94 -2.04 -6.14 -16.16
C THR A 94 -2.22 -4.84 -15.39
N VAL A 95 -2.62 -3.77 -16.08
CA VAL A 95 -2.90 -2.46 -15.47
C VAL A 95 -4.08 -2.58 -14.51
N ASP A 96 -5.19 -3.17 -14.95
CA ASP A 96 -6.38 -3.38 -14.12
C ASP A 96 -6.05 -4.19 -12.85
N ARG A 97 -5.34 -5.31 -13.03
CA ARG A 97 -4.86 -6.14 -11.91
C ARG A 97 -3.92 -5.38 -10.96
N CYS A 98 -3.02 -4.55 -11.49
CA CYS A 98 -2.11 -3.74 -10.69
C CYS A 98 -2.86 -2.70 -9.87
N VAL A 99 -3.87 -2.04 -10.46
CA VAL A 99 -4.72 -1.06 -9.78
C VAL A 99 -5.48 -1.72 -8.62
N GLU A 100 -6.07 -2.89 -8.84
CA GLU A 100 -6.74 -3.65 -7.77
C GLU A 100 -5.76 -4.00 -6.63
N MET A 101 -4.57 -4.51 -6.99
CA MET A 101 -3.54 -4.90 -6.03
C MET A 101 -3.04 -3.69 -5.21
N ILE A 102 -2.82 -2.55 -5.87
CA ILE A 102 -2.49 -1.28 -5.22
C ILE A 102 -3.59 -0.87 -4.25
N ASN A 103 -4.86 -0.94 -4.65
CA ASN A 103 -5.98 -0.55 -3.79
C ASN A 103 -6.05 -1.43 -2.53
N SER A 104 -5.84 -2.75 -2.66
CA SER A 104 -5.73 -3.67 -1.51
C SER A 104 -4.57 -3.29 -0.58
N ILE A 105 -3.40 -2.98 -1.11
CA ILE A 105 -2.23 -2.61 -0.29
C ILE A 105 -2.43 -1.27 0.42
N VAL A 106 -3.10 -0.33 -0.25
CA VAL A 106 -3.51 0.96 0.34
C VAL A 106 -4.53 0.75 1.46
N ALA A 107 -5.42 -0.24 1.35
CA ALA A 107 -6.31 -0.65 2.43
C ALA A 107 -5.51 -1.21 3.63
N GLY A 108 -4.39 -1.88 3.36
CA GLY A 108 -3.52 -2.53 4.35
C GLY A 108 -3.43 -4.04 4.18
N ASP A 109 -3.97 -4.57 3.09
CA ASP A 109 -3.99 -5.99 2.76
C ASP A 109 -2.82 -6.35 1.83
N HIS A 110 -1.70 -6.72 2.44
CA HIS A 110 -0.50 -7.17 1.72
C HIS A 110 -0.57 -8.65 1.31
N SER A 111 -1.65 -9.37 1.67
CA SER A 111 -1.87 -10.76 1.25
C SER A 111 -1.97 -10.93 -0.27
N CYS A 112 -2.37 -9.88 -1.00
CA CYS A 112 -2.44 -9.90 -2.46
C CYS A 112 -1.08 -10.14 -3.14
N ILE A 113 0.03 -9.77 -2.48
CA ILE A 113 1.38 -10.01 -2.95
C ILE A 113 2.06 -11.21 -2.28
N GLY A 114 1.30 -12.09 -1.64
CA GLY A 114 1.84 -13.21 -0.87
C GLY A 114 2.68 -12.81 0.35
N HIS A 115 2.61 -11.53 0.76
CA HIS A 115 3.18 -11.08 2.01
C HIS A 115 2.18 -11.33 3.14
N ALA A 116 2.69 -11.67 4.32
CA ALA A 116 1.88 -11.65 5.53
C ALA A 116 1.77 -10.21 6.04
N SER A 117 0.59 -9.85 6.50
CA SER A 117 0.34 -8.62 7.26
C SER A 117 -0.16 -9.01 8.64
N ASP A 118 0.49 -8.52 9.70
CA ASP A 118 0.11 -8.77 11.08
C ASP A 118 0.14 -7.45 11.84
N ALA A 119 -0.81 -7.23 12.75
CA ALA A 119 -0.86 -6.03 13.57
C ALA A 119 -0.82 -6.43 15.03
N LEU A 120 0.18 -5.93 15.74
CA LEU A 120 0.35 -6.19 17.16
C LEU A 120 -0.13 -4.96 17.95
N GLN A 121 -1.11 -5.15 18.82
CA GLN A 121 -1.54 -4.11 19.75
C GLN A 121 -0.47 -3.92 20.82
N VAL A 122 -0.15 -2.67 21.11
CA VAL A 122 0.88 -2.31 22.08
C VAL A 122 0.39 -1.11 22.88
N ASP A 123 0.65 -1.11 24.18
CA ASP A 123 0.39 0.08 24.98
C ASP A 123 1.16 1.30 24.43
N PRO A 124 0.51 2.49 24.38
CA PRO A 124 1.17 3.73 24.00
C PRO A 124 2.30 4.08 24.97
N SER A 125 2.20 3.65 26.24
CA SER A 125 3.26 3.79 27.24
C SER A 125 4.55 3.05 26.85
N LYS A 126 4.43 1.95 26.09
CA LYS A 126 5.54 1.12 25.63
C LYS A 126 6.00 1.51 24.21
N VAL A 127 5.14 2.17 23.42
CA VAL A 127 5.44 2.54 22.03
C VAL A 127 6.62 3.52 21.93
N ASN A 128 6.76 4.44 22.88
CA ASN A 128 7.90 5.37 22.94
C ASN A 128 9.23 4.61 23.14
N THR A 129 9.20 3.58 23.98
CA THR A 129 10.34 2.70 24.23
C THR A 129 10.63 1.79 23.03
N LEU A 130 9.58 1.27 22.37
CA LEU A 130 9.66 0.46 21.15
C LEU A 130 10.17 1.25 19.94
N MET A 131 9.78 2.51 19.80
CA MET A 131 10.35 3.41 18.82
C MET A 131 11.81 3.73 19.15
N GLY A 132 12.11 3.90 20.44
CA GLY A 132 13.44 4.25 20.96
C GLY A 132 13.78 5.72 20.76
N HIS A 133 14.89 6.15 21.37
CA HIS A 133 15.39 7.52 21.20
C HIS A 133 15.63 7.81 19.71
N ARG A 134 14.86 8.76 19.15
CA ARG A 134 14.88 9.14 17.72
C ARG A 134 14.58 8.00 16.74
N GLY A 135 13.76 7.01 17.11
CA GLY A 135 13.38 5.93 16.17
C GLY A 135 14.46 4.87 15.94
N GLN A 136 15.51 4.84 16.76
CA GLN A 136 16.60 3.87 16.61
C GLN A 136 16.15 2.42 16.82
N THR A 137 15.31 2.17 17.81
CA THR A 137 14.84 0.82 18.13
C THR A 137 13.92 0.27 17.05
N VAL A 138 12.97 1.08 16.56
CA VAL A 138 12.10 0.65 15.45
C VAL A 138 12.90 0.43 14.17
N THR A 139 13.89 1.27 13.88
CA THR A 139 14.77 1.09 12.71
C THR A 139 15.55 -0.21 12.81
N LEU A 140 16.06 -0.52 14.01
CA LEU A 140 16.75 -1.76 14.27
C LEU A 140 15.81 -2.97 14.17
N LEU A 141 14.62 -2.94 14.80
CA LEU A 141 13.62 -4.01 14.67
C LEU A 141 13.26 -4.29 13.21
N LYS A 142 13.13 -3.24 12.39
CA LYS A 142 12.93 -3.38 10.93
C LYS A 142 14.10 -4.07 10.25
N ASP A 143 15.33 -3.67 10.58
CA ASP A 143 16.53 -4.26 10.00
C ASP A 143 16.72 -5.73 10.42
N LEU A 144 16.48 -6.03 11.71
CA LEU A 144 16.57 -7.37 12.28
C LEU A 144 15.54 -8.33 11.70
N THR A 145 14.29 -7.86 11.57
CA THR A 145 13.20 -8.72 11.10
C THR A 145 13.15 -8.77 9.58
N GLY A 146 13.72 -7.80 8.88
CA GLY A 146 13.59 -7.65 7.44
C GLY A 146 12.14 -7.47 6.98
N CYS A 147 11.27 -6.93 7.84
CA CYS A 147 9.89 -6.60 7.53
C CYS A 147 9.63 -5.09 7.53
N TYR A 148 8.61 -4.68 6.79
CA TYR A 148 8.04 -3.36 6.97
C TYR A 148 7.30 -3.31 8.31
N LEU A 149 7.83 -2.57 9.29
CA LEU A 149 7.09 -2.23 10.50
C LEU A 149 6.57 -0.81 10.42
N ASP A 150 5.37 -0.54 10.90
CA ASP A 150 4.78 0.79 10.95
C ASP A 150 4.08 0.97 12.29
N ILE A 151 4.52 1.97 13.03
CA ILE A 151 4.01 2.25 14.36
C ILE A 151 2.93 3.32 14.20
N GLN A 152 1.67 2.91 14.36
CA GLN A 152 0.53 3.81 14.40
C GLN A 152 0.16 4.08 15.85
N GLN A 153 0.40 5.31 16.29
CA GLN A 153 0.06 5.79 17.63
C GLN A 153 -1.05 6.84 17.54
N GLY A 154 -2.04 6.78 18.43
CA GLY A 154 -3.02 7.86 18.59
C GLY A 154 -2.32 9.17 19.01
N PRO A 155 -2.76 10.36 18.54
CA PRO A 155 -4.04 10.66 17.87
C PRO A 155 -3.89 10.90 16.35
N GLN A 156 -3.47 9.89 15.59
CA GLN A 156 -3.49 9.93 14.11
C GLN A 156 -4.77 9.26 13.58
N ALA A 157 -5.26 9.70 12.41
CA ALA A 157 -6.49 9.27 11.74
C ALA A 157 -6.80 7.75 11.86
N GLY A 158 -7.72 7.41 12.77
CA GLY A 158 -8.30 6.06 12.90
C GLY A 158 -7.93 5.27 14.16
N VAL A 159 -7.08 5.79 15.06
CA VAL A 159 -6.79 5.17 16.38
C VAL A 159 -7.17 6.11 17.52
N PRO A 160 -7.94 5.65 18.54
CA PRO A 160 -8.30 6.47 19.69
C PRO A 160 -7.05 6.87 20.49
N ALA A 161 -7.13 8.01 21.17
CA ALA A 161 -6.06 8.47 22.06
C ALA A 161 -5.87 7.45 23.18
N GLY A 162 -4.73 6.76 23.19
CA GLY A 162 -4.47 5.67 24.13
C GLY A 162 -4.23 4.30 23.48
N ASP A 163 -4.44 4.16 22.17
CA ASP A 163 -4.12 2.93 21.44
C ASP A 163 -2.93 3.13 20.51
N ALA A 164 -1.94 2.25 20.64
CA ALA A 164 -0.86 2.12 19.67
C ALA A 164 -0.89 0.72 19.05
N ARG A 165 -0.64 0.64 17.75
CA ARG A 165 -0.52 -0.63 17.04
C ARG A 165 0.73 -0.62 16.18
N VAL A 166 1.42 -1.74 16.16
CA VAL A 166 2.54 -1.96 15.26
C VAL A 166 2.06 -2.85 14.14
N PHE A 167 1.91 -2.24 12.97
CA PHE A 167 1.63 -2.95 11.75
C PHE A 167 2.92 -3.54 11.19
N MET A 168 2.90 -4.79 10.76
CA MET A 168 4.01 -5.51 10.18
C MET A 168 3.56 -6.05 8.84
N ALA A 169 4.31 -5.81 7.78
CA ALA A 169 4.07 -6.38 6.46
C ALA A 169 5.38 -6.87 5.85
N GLY A 170 5.34 -8.04 5.23
CA GLY A 170 6.53 -8.61 4.61
C GLY A 170 6.40 -10.10 4.30
N PRO A 171 7.52 -10.76 3.98
CA PRO A 171 7.55 -12.21 3.79
C PRO A 171 6.99 -12.93 5.03
N PRO A 172 6.20 -14.00 4.86
CA PRO A 172 5.58 -14.71 5.99
C PRO A 172 6.59 -15.25 7.00
N ASP A 173 7.77 -15.69 6.54
CA ASP A 173 8.89 -16.07 7.39
C ASP A 173 9.41 -14.92 8.26
N ASN A 174 9.56 -13.75 7.65
CA ASN A 174 10.07 -12.57 8.33
C ASN A 174 9.02 -12.01 9.30
N VAL A 175 7.73 -12.03 8.93
CA VAL A 175 6.63 -11.56 9.80
C VAL A 175 6.48 -12.48 11.00
N ARG A 176 6.64 -13.81 10.82
CA ARG A 176 6.66 -14.76 11.94
C ARG A 176 7.79 -14.44 12.91
N LYS A 177 9.01 -14.19 12.39
CA LYS A 177 10.15 -13.76 13.21
C LYS A 177 9.87 -12.42 13.91
N ALA A 178 9.34 -11.44 13.19
CA ALA A 178 8.99 -10.13 13.72
C ALA A 178 8.00 -10.23 14.87
N LYS A 179 6.95 -11.03 14.71
CA LYS A 179 5.94 -11.26 15.74
C LYS A 179 6.56 -11.87 17.01
N THR A 180 7.46 -12.85 16.87
CA THR A 180 8.17 -13.43 18.01
C THR A 180 9.08 -12.40 18.69
N VAL A 181 9.87 -11.65 17.92
CA VAL A 181 10.80 -10.64 18.45
C VAL A 181 10.04 -9.50 19.13
N LEU A 182 9.01 -8.95 18.49
CA LEU A 182 8.19 -7.89 19.06
C LEU A 182 7.41 -8.38 20.28
N GLY A 183 6.81 -9.57 20.21
CA GLY A 183 6.08 -10.16 21.33
C GLY A 183 6.99 -10.40 22.54
N ALA A 184 8.20 -10.93 22.31
CA ALA A 184 9.20 -11.09 23.35
C ALA A 184 9.66 -9.73 23.91
N PHE A 185 9.89 -8.74 23.04
CA PHE A 185 10.31 -7.40 23.44
C PHE A 185 9.23 -6.68 24.27
N ILE A 186 7.96 -6.79 23.87
CA ILE A 186 6.82 -6.21 24.60
C ILE A 186 6.63 -6.92 25.95
N SER A 187 6.72 -8.26 25.98
CA SER A 187 6.63 -9.02 27.22
C SER A 187 7.78 -8.70 28.17
N LEU A 188 8.98 -8.47 27.64
CA LEU A 188 10.14 -8.07 28.42
C LEU A 188 10.02 -6.65 28.97
N MET A 189 9.45 -5.73 28.18
CA MET A 189 9.10 -4.38 28.67
C MET A 189 8.00 -4.41 29.74
N ASP A 190 7.05 -5.34 29.63
CA ASP A 190 6.01 -5.56 30.65
C ASP A 190 6.63 -6.06 31.97
N THR A 191 7.57 -7.01 31.87
CA THR A 191 8.26 -7.58 33.04
C THR A 191 9.20 -6.58 33.72
N LEU A 192 9.76 -5.63 32.97
CA LEU A 192 10.63 -4.56 33.49
C LEU A 192 9.87 -3.29 33.90
N GLN A 193 8.56 -3.21 33.68
CA GLN A 193 7.70 -2.19 34.27
C GLN A 193 7.43 -2.57 35.74
N VAL A 194 8.45 -2.34 36.57
CA VAL A 194 8.31 -2.39 38.03
C VAL A 194 7.34 -1.28 38.48
N PRO A 195 6.51 -1.53 39.50
CA PRO A 195 5.58 -0.58 40.11
C PRO A 195 6.22 0.77 40.47
N ALA A 196 5.35 1.77 40.63
CA ALA A 196 5.62 3.19 40.84
C ALA A 196 6.44 3.59 42.10
N ASP A 197 7.44 2.81 42.51
CA ASP A 197 8.35 3.14 43.60
C ASP A 197 9.77 3.36 43.07
N GLY A 198 10.30 4.56 43.33
CA GLY A 198 11.40 5.16 42.60
C GLY A 198 12.71 4.39 42.63
N SER A 199 13.19 3.99 41.45
CA SER A 199 14.62 3.91 41.18
C SER A 199 14.93 4.02 39.69
N SER A 200 15.50 5.18 39.35
CA SER A 200 16.47 5.50 38.31
C SER A 200 16.61 4.58 37.09
N GLY A 201 16.33 5.15 35.92
CA GLY A 201 16.24 4.51 34.62
C GLY A 201 17.50 3.78 34.12
N GLY A 202 17.28 2.59 33.56
CA GLY A 202 18.28 1.80 32.84
C GLY A 202 17.74 0.72 31.91
N GLY A 203 16.42 0.44 31.89
CA GLY A 203 15.88 -0.79 31.31
C GLY A 203 15.88 -0.89 29.78
N ALA A 204 15.58 0.20 29.06
CA ALA A 204 15.37 0.09 27.61
C ALA A 204 16.67 0.01 26.80
N GLY A 205 17.71 0.76 27.19
CA GLY A 205 18.98 0.83 26.47
C GLY A 205 19.76 -0.48 26.48
N GLY A 206 19.76 -1.18 27.63
CA GLY A 206 20.47 -2.46 27.78
C GLY A 206 19.87 -3.58 26.93
N LEU A 207 18.54 -3.62 26.78
CA LEU A 207 17.86 -4.59 25.93
C LEU A 207 18.18 -4.39 24.45
N ILE A 208 18.23 -3.13 24.01
CA ILE A 208 18.62 -2.80 22.63
C ILE A 208 20.08 -3.19 22.39
N GLN A 209 20.96 -3.01 23.38
CA GLN A 209 22.36 -3.43 23.33
C GLN A 209 22.50 -4.96 23.23
N LEU A 210 21.67 -5.72 23.95
CA LEU A 210 21.61 -7.18 23.87
C LEU A 210 21.08 -7.67 22.52
N LEU A 211 20.00 -7.05 22.01
CA LEU A 211 19.48 -7.33 20.67
C LEU A 211 20.52 -7.03 19.59
N LYS A 212 21.26 -5.91 19.70
CA LYS A 212 22.40 -5.59 18.82
C LYS A 212 23.50 -6.66 18.91
N GLY A 213 23.85 -7.09 20.13
CA GLY A 213 24.91 -8.07 20.36
C GLY A 213 24.60 -9.48 19.87
N LEU A 214 23.34 -9.86 19.74
CA LEU A 214 22.93 -11.14 19.15
C LEU A 214 22.95 -11.14 17.62
N THR A 215 23.11 -9.97 17.01
CA THR A 215 22.97 -9.76 15.56
C THR A 215 24.27 -9.34 14.87
N GLY A 216 25.35 -9.22 15.65
CA GLY A 216 26.71 -8.92 15.19
C GLY A 216 27.61 -10.13 15.25
#